data_AF-A0A662LYS5-F1
#
_entry.id   AF-A0A662LYS5-F1
#
_cell.length_a   1.000
_cell.length_b   1.000
_cell.length_c   1.000
_cell.angle_alpha   90.00
_cell.angle_beta   90.00
_cell.angle_gamma   90.00
#
_symmetry.space_group_name_H-M   'P 1'
#
loop_
_entity.id
_entity.type
_entity.pdbx_description
1 polymer ?
#
loop_
_entity_poly.entity_id
_entity_poly.type
_entity_poly.pdbx_seq_one_letter_code
_entity_poly.pdbx_strand_id
1 'polypeptide(L)' 'MQLSNTSQYAIRILAYMADKKDSQLNATQLAEILYIPYKFLTKIMTD' A
#
# COMPACT_ATOMS: atom_id res chain seq x y z
N MET A 1 -16.77 -11.86 8.28
CA MET A 1 -15.37 -11.70 8.71
C MET A 1 -14.96 -10.25 8.48
N GLN A 2 -14.44 -9.54 9.47
CA GLN A 2 -13.91 -8.18 9.29
C GLN A 2 -12.42 -8.26 8.97
N LEU A 3 -12.00 -7.59 7.88
CA LEU A 3 -10.59 -7.51 7.51
C LEU A 3 -9.86 -6.56 8.45
N SER A 4 -8.65 -6.95 8.89
CA SER A 4 -7.78 -6.05 9.65
C SER A 4 -7.41 -4.83 8.81
N ASN A 5 -7.11 -3.70 9.46
CA ASN A 5 -6.67 -2.49 8.75
C ASN A 5 -5.44 -2.74 7.88
N THR A 6 -4.50 -3.57 8.35
CA THR A 6 -3.32 -3.98 7.58
C THR A 6 -3.69 -4.72 6.31
N SER A 7 -4.63 -5.67 6.40
CA SER A 7 -5.13 -6.41 5.23
C SER A 7 -5.83 -5.47 4.23
N GLN A 8 -6.61 -4.50 4.73
CA GLN A 8 -7.25 -3.50 3.87
C GLN A 8 -6.22 -2.62 3.15
N TYR A 9 -5.16 -2.20 3.84
CA TYR A 9 -4.07 -1.43 3.23
C TYR A 9 -3.31 -2.25 2.18
N ALA A 10 -3.00 -3.52 2.45
CA ALA A 10 -2.34 -4.40 1.49
C ALA A 10 -3.16 -4.57 0.20
N ILE A 11 -4.48 -4.77 0.31
CA ILE A 11 -5.38 -4.87 -0.85
C ILE A 11 -5.34 -3.58 -1.69
N ARG A 12 -5.38 -2.41 -1.05
CA ARG A 12 -5.33 -1.11 -1.75
C ARG A 12 -4.00 -0.91 -2.49
N ILE A 13 -2.89 -1.29 -1.87
CA ILE A 13 -1.56 -1.25 -2.49
C ILE A 13 -1.51 -2.15 -3.73
N LEU A 14 -1.93 -3.41 -3.59
CA LEU A 14 -1.91 -4.38 -4.69
C LEU A 14 -2.82 -3.96 -5.85
N ALA A 15 -4.03 -3.47 -5.55
CA ALA A 15 -4.94 -2.97 -6.57
C ALA A 15 -4.36 -1.78 -7.34
N TYR A 16 -3.71 -0.85 -6.62
CA TYR A 16 -3.07 0.30 -7.24
C TYR A 16 -1.88 -0.10 -8.14
N MET A 17 -1.03 -1.02 -7.66
CA MET A 17 0.10 -1.52 -8.45
C MET A 17 -0.35 -2.30 -9.69
N ALA A 18 -1.48 -3.01 -9.61
CA ALA A 18 -2.05 -3.71 -10.75
C ALA A 18 -2.59 -2.74 -11.83
N ASP A 19 -3.13 -1.58 -11.43
CA ASP A 19 -3.62 -0.54 -12.34
C ASP A 19 -2.48 0.27 -12.98
N LYS A 20 -1.42 0.55 -12.21
CA LYS A 20 -0.28 1.37 -12.65
C LYS A 20 0.94 0.52 -13.01
N LYS A 21 0.94 -0.03 -14.22
CA LYS A 21 2.01 -0.93 -14.73
C LYS A 21 3.41 -0.30 -14.89
N ASP A 22 3.52 1.02 -15.06
CA ASP A 22 4.80 1.69 -15.40
C ASP A 22 5.20 2.82 -14.44
N SER A 23 4.53 2.96 -13.30
CA SER A 23 4.91 3.97 -12.32
C SER A 23 5.88 3.36 -11.31
N GLN A 24 7.18 3.65 -11.46
CA GLN A 24 8.13 3.46 -10.37
C GLN A 24 7.81 4.47 -9.26
N LEU A 25 7.09 4.01 -8.25
CA LEU A 25 6.81 4.79 -7.04
C LEU A 25 7.65 4.26 -5.90
N ASN A 26 8.22 5.19 -5.14
CA ASN A 26 8.83 4.84 -3.87
C ASN A 26 7.74 4.70 -2.77
N ALA A 27 8.14 4.08 -1.67
CA ALA A 27 7.25 3.84 -0.53
C ALA A 27 6.56 5.11 0.00
N THR A 28 7.28 6.23 0.05
CA THR A 28 6.75 7.52 0.53
C THR A 28 5.62 8.03 -0.38
N GLN A 29 5.84 8.02 -1.69
CA GLN A 29 4.84 8.43 -2.67
C GLN A 29 3.59 7.55 -2.59
N LEU A 30 3.78 6.23 -2.42
CA LEU A 30 2.67 5.28 -2.30
C LEU A 30 1.85 5.53 -1.02
N ALA A 31 2.52 5.86 0.09
CA ALA A 31 1.89 6.22 1.36
C ALA A 31 1.02 7.49 1.23
N GLU A 32 1.53 8.50 0.53
CA GLU A 32 0.79 9.75 0.26
C GLU A 32 -0.42 9.52 -0.66
N ILE A 33 -0.22 8.85 -1.80
CA ILE A 33 -1.27 8.61 -2.80
C ILE A 33 -2.41 7.78 -2.22
N LEU A 34 -2.09 6.76 -1.43
CA LEU A 34 -3.09 5.84 -0.88
C LEU A 34 -3.61 6.27 0.50
N TYR A 35 -3.09 7.39 1.03
CA TYR A 35 -3.37 7.87 2.39
C TYR A 35 -3.12 6.77 3.45
N ILE A 36 -2.04 6.02 3.29
CA ILE A 36 -1.62 4.95 4.20
C ILE A 36 -0.47 5.49 5.05
N PRO A 37 -0.54 5.43 6.40
CA PRO A 37 0.57 5.89 7.21
C PRO A 37 1.84 5.07 6.91
N TYR A 38 2.96 5.76 6.71
CA TYR A 38 4.23 5.15 6.26
C TYR A 38 4.64 3.93 7.10
N LYS A 39 4.44 3.97 8.42
CA LYS A 39 4.73 2.84 9.34
C LYS A 39 4.03 1.52 8.98
N PHE A 40 2.83 1.59 8.38
CA PHE A 40 2.08 0.41 7.95
C PHE A 40 2.57 -0.06 6.60
N LEU A 41 2.90 0.88 5.71
CA LEU A 41 3.42 0.56 4.40
C LEU A 41 4.78 -0.16 4.50
N THR A 42 5.70 0.36 5.33
CA THR A 42 6.99 -0.29 5.58
C THR A 42 6.82 -1.68 6.18
N LYS A 43 5.84 -1.86 7.08
CA LYS A 43 5.52 -3.17 7.64
C LYS A 43 5.03 -4.15 6.56
N ILE A 44 4.09 -3.73 5.71
CA ILE A 44 3.51 -4.56 4.64
C ILE A 44 4.55 -4.94 3.58
N MET A 45 5.53 -4.07 3.30
CA MET A 45 6.54 -4.31 2.27
C MET A 45 7.80 -5.05 2.76
N THR A 46 7.99 -5.17 4.08
CA THR A 46 9.20 -5.77 4.68
C THR A 46 8.94 -7.11 5.37
N ASP A 47 7.80 -7.26 6.07
CA ASP A 47 7.36 -8.53 6.66
C ASP A 47 6.61 -9.39 5.64
#